data_AF-A0A336N593-F1
#
_entry.id   AF-A0A336N593-F1
#
_cell.length_a   1.000
_cell.length_b   1.000
_cell.length_c   1.000
_cell.angle_alpha   90.00
_cell.angle_beta   90.00
_cell.angle_gamma   90.00
#
_symmetry.space_group_name_H-M   'P 1'
#
loop_
_entity.id
_entity.type
_entity.pdbx_description
1 polymer ?
#
loop_
_entity_poly.entity_id
_entity_poly.type
_entity_poly.pdbx_seq_one_letter_code
_entity_poly.pdbx_strand_id
1 'polypeptide(L)'
;MHECHFKKAKFLNGNKIDKKTLIQYTKKVFVNQTAWIENGVKAFDMCVDHCLMYVDDIRSAFDTHKFDLKQCDPMYMSVETCAFMHLFRNCPVSDWKDSETCNKWKAHLEMCHDEEETIVMLNNVTVEQMKEEGLINI
;
A
#
# COMPACT_ATOMS: atom_id res chain seq x y z
N MET A 1 -12.77 -4.95 0.23
CA MET A 1 -12.10 -5.57 1.40
C MET A 1 -11.40 -4.54 2.28
N HIS A 2 -10.45 -3.76 1.75
CA HIS A 2 -9.68 -2.75 2.51
C HIS A 2 -10.57 -1.71 3.22
N GLU A 3 -11.56 -1.14 2.53
CA GLU A 3 -12.54 -0.22 3.15
C GLU A 3 -13.24 -0.84 4.38
N CYS A 4 -13.57 -2.13 4.31
CA CYS A 4 -14.18 -2.85 5.43
C CYS A 4 -13.22 -2.96 6.62
N HIS A 5 -11.92 -3.21 6.38
CA HIS A 5 -10.91 -3.23 7.43
C HIS A 5 -10.76 -1.86 8.09
N PHE A 6 -10.69 -0.79 7.30
CA PHE A 6 -10.62 0.58 7.82
C PHE A 6 -11.84 0.94 8.68
N LYS A 7 -13.05 0.57 8.22
CA LYS A 7 -14.29 0.74 8.99
C LYS A 7 -14.25 -0.04 10.30
N LYS A 8 -13.92 -1.33 10.25
CA LYS A 8 -13.88 -2.23 11.42
C LYS A 8 -12.86 -1.78 12.46
N ALA A 9 -11.70 -1.31 12.01
CA ALA A 9 -10.63 -0.81 12.87
C ALA A 9 -10.82 0.64 13.33
N LYS A 10 -11.91 1.29 12.89
CA LYS A 10 -12.25 2.69 13.19
C LYS A 10 -11.17 3.67 12.73
N PHE A 11 -10.52 3.37 11.61
CA PHE A 11 -9.57 4.27 10.96
C PHE A 11 -10.25 5.34 10.12
N LEU A 12 -11.58 5.43 10.16
CA LEU A 12 -12.34 6.42 9.40
C LEU A 12 -13.10 7.36 10.32
N ASN A 13 -13.07 8.65 10.01
CA ASN A 13 -13.99 9.65 10.51
C ASN A 13 -14.90 10.08 9.36
N GLY A 14 -16.11 9.49 9.30
CA GLY A 14 -16.94 9.53 8.09
C GLY A 14 -16.26 8.75 6.96
N ASN A 15 -16.02 9.42 5.82
CA ASN A 15 -15.32 8.84 4.66
C ASN A 15 -13.83 9.25 4.58
N LYS A 16 -13.29 9.89 5.63
CA LYS A 16 -11.89 10.33 5.67
C LYS A 16 -11.08 9.42 6.58
N ILE A 17 -9.84 9.13 6.19
CA ILE A 17 -8.91 8.38 7.06
C ILE A 17 -8.57 9.23 8.28
N ASP A 18 -8.85 8.70 9.47
CA ASP A 18 -8.35 9.19 10.74
C ASP A 18 -6.91 8.70 10.94
N LYS A 19 -5.97 9.50 10.42
CA LYS A 19 -4.53 9.23 10.56
C LYS A 19 -4.10 9.04 12.00
N LYS A 20 -4.68 9.78 12.95
CA LYS A 20 -4.29 9.70 14.36
C LYS A 20 -4.60 8.30 14.89
N THR A 21 -5.81 7.81 14.64
CA THR A 21 -6.20 6.46 15.07
C THR A 21 -5.37 5.39 14.36
N LEU A 22 -5.09 5.55 13.07
CA LEU A 22 -4.23 4.64 12.31
C LEU A 22 -2.79 4.59 12.88
N ILE A 23 -2.16 5.73 13.13
CA ILE A 23 -0.82 5.84 13.73
C ILE A 23 -0.77 5.20 15.12
N GLN A 24 -1.80 5.42 15.95
CA GLN A 24 -1.89 4.81 17.27
C GLN A 24 -2.04 3.28 17.18
N TYR A 25 -2.81 2.80 16.21
CA TYR A 25 -2.92 1.37 15.94
C TYR A 25 -1.57 0.77 15.52
N THR A 26 -0.83 1.42 14.62
CA THR A 26 0.51 0.98 14.19
C THR A 26 1.46 0.83 15.38
N LYS A 27 1.49 1.82 16.28
CA LYS A 27 2.28 1.75 17.53
C LYS A 27 1.89 0.57 18.41
N LYS A 28 0.59 0.25 18.48
CA LYS A 28 0.07 -0.88 19.25
C LYS A 28 0.42 -2.23 18.63
N VAL A 29 0.39 -2.35 17.31
CA VAL A 29 0.72 -3.59 16.59
C VAL A 29 2.20 -3.94 16.75
N PHE A 30 3.08 -2.94 16.56
CA PHE A 30 4.53 -3.13 16.67
C PHE A 30 5.05 -2.86 18.09
N VAL A 31 4.26 -3.18 19.12
CA VAL A 31 4.66 -2.96 20.51
C VAL A 31 6.05 -3.56 20.78
N ASN A 32 6.92 -2.78 21.41
CA ASN A 32 8.33 -3.11 21.71
C ASN A 32 9.24 -3.34 20.49
N GLN A 33 8.78 -3.01 19.28
CA GLN A 33 9.58 -3.11 18.05
C GLN A 33 9.86 -1.70 17.52
N THR A 34 10.76 -0.96 18.18
CA THR A 34 11.00 0.47 17.91
C THR A 34 11.23 0.78 16.43
N ALA A 35 12.07 -0.01 15.74
CA ALA A 35 12.34 0.18 14.31
C ALA A 35 11.07 0.03 13.46
N TRP A 36 10.20 -0.95 13.77
CA TRP A 36 8.93 -1.12 13.08
C TRP A 36 7.89 -0.05 13.44
N ILE A 37 7.90 0.46 14.67
CA ILE A 37 7.06 1.61 15.05
C ILE A 37 7.45 2.83 14.22
N GLU A 38 8.74 3.16 14.18
CA GLU A 38 9.24 4.32 13.43
C GLU A 38 8.94 4.18 11.94
N ASN A 39 9.30 3.05 11.33
CA ASN A 39 9.06 2.79 9.92
C ASN A 39 7.56 2.75 9.58
N GLY A 40 6.75 2.10 10.41
CA GLY A 40 5.30 2.00 10.19
C GLY A 40 4.58 3.34 10.33
N VAL A 41 4.93 4.15 11.33
CA VAL A 41 4.33 5.48 11.50
C VAL A 41 4.69 6.37 10.31
N LYS A 42 5.96 6.38 9.90
CA LYS A 42 6.40 7.12 8.72
C LYS A 42 5.68 6.66 7.45
N ALA A 43 5.59 5.34 7.24
CA ALA A 43 4.93 4.75 6.09
C ALA A 43 3.47 5.22 5.96
N PHE A 44 2.67 5.02 7.01
CA PHE A 44 1.25 5.35 6.95
C PHE A 44 0.98 6.85 6.90
N ASP A 45 1.78 7.68 7.58
CA ASP A 45 1.60 9.14 7.52
C ASP A 45 1.81 9.68 6.10
N MET A 46 2.95 9.31 5.49
CA MET A 46 3.32 9.69 4.13
C MET A 46 2.36 9.12 3.08
N CYS A 47 2.02 7.84 3.18
CA CYS A 47 1.16 7.18 2.19
C CYS A 47 -0.28 7.71 2.23
N VAL A 48 -0.81 8.08 3.41
CA VAL A 48 -2.12 8.73 3.46
C VAL A 48 -2.07 10.11 2.79
N ASP A 49 -1.05 10.93 3.05
CA ASP A 49 -0.93 12.24 2.38
C ASP A 49 -0.81 12.10 0.87
N HIS A 50 0.07 11.20 0.42
CA HIS A 50 0.29 10.96 -0.99
C HIS A 50 -0.99 10.46 -1.68
N CYS A 51 -1.67 9.46 -1.13
CA CYS A 51 -2.93 8.97 -1.71
C CYS A 51 -4.04 10.02 -1.71
N LEU A 52 -4.08 10.92 -0.72
CA LEU A 52 -5.06 12.01 -0.70
C LEU A 52 -4.76 13.07 -1.76
N MET A 53 -3.48 13.33 -2.05
CA MET A 53 -3.05 14.26 -3.10
C MET A 53 -3.49 13.80 -4.49
N TYR A 54 -3.46 12.48 -4.75
CA TYR A 54 -3.80 11.87 -6.04
C TYR A 54 -5.12 11.07 -6.00
N VAL A 55 -6.03 11.40 -5.08
CA VAL A 55 -7.22 10.56 -4.83
C VAL A 55 -8.13 10.43 -6.05
N ASP A 56 -8.27 11.48 -6.84
CA ASP A 56 -9.12 11.48 -8.03
C ASP A 56 -8.48 10.67 -9.17
N ASP A 57 -7.17 10.77 -9.35
CA ASP A 57 -6.41 9.96 -10.33
C ASP A 57 -6.47 8.47 -9.96
N ILE A 58 -6.30 8.16 -8.67
CA ILE A 58 -6.45 6.79 -8.15
C ILE A 58 -7.84 6.27 -8.49
N ARG A 59 -8.91 7.01 -8.16
CA ARG A 59 -10.28 6.57 -8.46
C ARG A 59 -10.52 6.39 -9.96
N SER A 60 -10.07 7.34 -10.78
CA SER A 60 -10.21 7.28 -12.24
C SER A 60 -9.49 6.07 -12.84
N ALA A 61 -8.31 5.68 -12.34
CA ALA A 61 -7.60 4.51 -12.81
C ALA A 61 -8.44 3.23 -12.62
N PHE A 62 -9.10 3.10 -11.47
CA PHE A 62 -9.95 1.95 -11.16
C PHE A 62 -11.32 1.99 -11.84
N ASP A 63 -11.85 3.18 -12.19
CA ASP A 63 -13.09 3.31 -12.95
C ASP A 63 -12.95 2.78 -14.40
N THR A 64 -11.72 2.79 -14.95
CA THR A 64 -11.44 2.27 -16.30
C THR A 64 -11.25 0.75 -16.34
N HIS A 65 -11.19 0.09 -15.18
CA HIS A 65 -10.97 -1.35 -15.09
C HIS A 65 -12.26 -2.14 -15.35
N LYS A 66 -12.13 -3.27 -16.06
CA LYS A 66 -13.26 -4.19 -16.36
C LYS A 66 -13.86 -4.87 -15.14
N PHE A 67 -13.21 -4.76 -13.97
CA PHE A 67 -13.72 -5.28 -12.72
C PHE A 67 -14.66 -4.24 -12.11
N ASP A 68 -15.90 -4.63 -11.81
CA ASP A 68 -16.93 -3.77 -11.21
C ASP A 68 -16.57 -3.43 -9.75
N LEU A 69 -15.52 -2.63 -9.58
CA LEU A 69 -14.98 -2.19 -8.29
C LEU A 69 -15.75 -0.99 -7.74
N LYS A 70 -16.85 -0.58 -8.40
CA LYS A 70 -17.71 0.55 -8.02
C LYS A 70 -18.25 0.48 -6.59
N GLN A 71 -18.17 -0.69 -5.95
CA GLN A 71 -18.64 -0.91 -4.58
C GLN A 71 -17.62 -0.54 -3.49
N CYS A 72 -16.36 -0.22 -3.84
CA CYS A 72 -15.32 0.11 -2.86
C CYS A 72 -14.50 1.31 -3.34
N ASP A 73 -14.19 2.24 -2.44
CA ASP A 73 -13.24 3.31 -2.76
C ASP A 73 -11.81 2.74 -2.82
N PRO A 74 -11.10 2.81 -3.97
CA PRO A 74 -9.76 2.23 -4.13
C PRO A 74 -8.71 2.92 -3.27
N MET A 75 -8.98 4.13 -2.78
CA MET A 75 -8.06 4.91 -1.97
C MET A 75 -7.54 4.13 -0.75
N TYR A 76 -8.41 3.37 -0.06
CA TYR A 76 -8.00 2.61 1.13
C TYR A 76 -7.00 1.49 0.81
N MET A 77 -7.18 0.83 -0.33
CA MET A 77 -6.24 -0.18 -0.80
C MET A 77 -4.92 0.47 -1.19
N SER A 78 -4.95 1.60 -1.91
CA SER A 78 -3.74 2.32 -2.30
C SER A 78 -2.91 2.77 -1.09
N VAL A 79 -3.55 3.24 -0.02
CA VAL A 79 -2.85 3.58 1.23
C VAL A 79 -2.15 2.36 1.85
N GLU A 80 -2.86 1.25 1.99
CA GLU A 80 -2.27 0.02 2.55
C GLU A 80 -1.13 -0.50 1.69
N THR A 81 -1.33 -0.60 0.37
CA THR A 81 -0.29 -1.04 -0.57
C THR A 81 0.95 -0.15 -0.49
N CYS A 82 0.78 1.18 -0.51
CA CYS A 82 1.89 2.12 -0.35
C CYS A 82 2.65 1.87 0.97
N ALA A 83 1.92 1.72 2.08
CA ALA A 83 2.54 1.51 3.39
C ALA A 83 3.28 0.16 3.48
N PHE A 84 2.70 -0.92 2.95
CA PHE A 84 3.35 -2.23 2.92
C PHE A 84 4.63 -2.23 2.08
N MET A 85 4.61 -1.55 0.94
CA MET A 85 5.78 -1.40 0.08
C MET A 85 6.90 -0.64 0.79
N HIS A 86 6.54 0.45 1.49
CA HIS A 86 7.50 1.20 2.31
C HIS A 86 8.10 0.33 3.43
N LEU A 87 7.25 -0.41 4.14
CA LEU A 87 7.66 -1.31 5.22
C LEU A 87 8.57 -2.44 4.74
N PHE A 88 8.28 -3.01 3.57
CA PHE A 88 9.12 -4.08 3.00
C PHE A 88 10.49 -3.55 2.60
N ARG A 89 10.56 -2.42 1.89
CA ARG A 89 11.83 -1.79 1.48
C ARG A 89 12.69 -1.40 2.69
N ASN A 90 12.04 -0.89 3.73
CA ASN A 90 12.68 -0.44 4.96
C ASN A 90 12.64 -1.51 6.07
N CYS A 91 12.53 -2.79 5.71
CA CYS A 91 12.56 -3.88 6.68
C CYS A 91 13.86 -3.77 7.52
N PRO A 92 13.79 -3.73 8.87
CA PRO A 92 14.96 -3.64 9.73
C PRO A 92 15.97 -4.75 9.43
N VAL A 93 17.25 -4.42 9.42
CA VAL A 93 18.33 -5.38 9.09
C VAL A 93 18.30 -6.60 10.03
N SER A 94 17.93 -6.42 11.30
CA SER A 94 17.80 -7.51 12.27
C SER A 94 16.72 -8.53 11.90
N ASP A 95 15.71 -8.10 11.15
CA ASP A 95 14.52 -8.90 10.83
C ASP A 95 14.51 -9.31 9.35
N TRP A 96 15.47 -8.81 8.57
CA TRP A 96 15.64 -9.19 7.17
C TRP A 96 16.14 -10.63 7.06
N LYS A 97 15.38 -11.45 6.34
CA LYS A 97 15.83 -12.78 5.97
C LYS A 97 16.70 -12.70 4.71
N ASP A 98 18.00 -12.82 4.89
CA ASP A 98 18.96 -12.88 3.78
C ASP A 98 18.79 -14.19 3.00
N SER A 99 17.95 -14.13 1.98
CA SER A 99 17.68 -15.22 1.06
C SER A 99 17.52 -14.68 -0.34
N GLU A 100 17.84 -15.51 -1.33
CA GLU A 100 17.79 -15.11 -2.74
C GLU A 100 16.42 -14.53 -3.13
N THR A 101 15.33 -15.17 -2.69
CA THR A 101 13.96 -14.70 -2.95
C THR A 101 13.70 -13.33 -2.32
N CYS A 102 14.05 -13.13 -1.05
CA CYS A 102 13.85 -11.85 -0.39
C CYS A 102 14.67 -10.74 -1.06
N ASN A 103 15.93 -11.01 -1.41
CA ASN A 103 16.81 -10.03 -2.04
C ASN A 103 16.34 -9.66 -3.46
N LYS A 104 15.83 -10.64 -4.23
CA LYS A 104 15.21 -10.38 -5.54
C LYS A 104 13.97 -9.50 -5.42
N TRP A 105 13.10 -9.77 -4.47
CA TRP A 105 11.93 -8.92 -4.21
C TRP A 105 12.36 -7.52 -3.80
N LYS A 106 13.34 -7.37 -2.90
CA LYS A 106 13.84 -6.07 -2.49
C LYS A 106 14.39 -5.26 -3.67
N ALA A 107 15.23 -5.88 -4.50
CA ALA A 107 15.78 -5.25 -5.70
C ALA A 107 14.68 -4.85 -6.70
N HIS A 108 13.69 -5.73 -6.94
CA HIS A 108 12.57 -5.42 -7.81
C HIS A 108 11.78 -4.20 -7.31
N LEU A 109 11.48 -4.16 -6.01
CA LEU A 109 10.76 -3.03 -5.42
C LEU A 109 11.59 -1.75 -5.40
N GLU A 110 12.92 -1.81 -5.32
CA GLU A 110 13.80 -0.64 -5.43
C GLU A 110 13.89 -0.11 -6.86
N MET A 111 13.91 -0.98 -7.88
CA MET A 111 13.96 -0.59 -9.30
C MET A 111 12.67 0.07 -9.80
N CYS A 112 11.51 -0.28 -9.23
CA CYS A 112 10.22 0.33 -9.58
C CYS A 112 10.00 1.73 -8.96
N HIS A 113 11.07 2.44 -8.57
CA HIS A 113 10.99 3.67 -7.75
C HIS A 113 11.78 4.88 -8.29
N ASP A 114 12.39 4.77 -9.47
CA ASP A 114 13.01 5.94 -10.11
C ASP A 114 11.98 6.90 -10.75
N GLU A 115 10.69 6.56 -10.70
CA GLU A 115 9.60 7.44 -11.08
C GLU A 115 8.63 7.53 -9.89
N GLU A 116 8.24 8.75 -9.49
CA GLU A 116 7.31 9.12 -8.39
C GLU A 116 5.90 8.47 -8.50
N GLU A 117 5.71 7.46 -9.35
CA GLU A 117 4.44 6.90 -9.81
C GLU A 117 4.10 5.52 -9.21
N THR A 118 4.70 5.12 -8.08
CA THR A 118 4.53 3.75 -7.56
C THR A 118 3.07 3.39 -7.22
N ILE A 119 2.18 4.35 -6.95
CA ILE A 119 0.77 4.05 -6.64
C ILE A 119 -0.08 3.80 -7.91
N VAL A 120 0.23 4.48 -9.02
CA VAL A 120 -0.47 4.30 -10.31
C VAL A 120 0.09 3.07 -11.03
N MET A 121 1.42 2.90 -11.01
CA MET A 121 2.09 1.79 -11.67
C MET A 121 1.74 0.42 -11.09
N LEU A 122 1.55 0.26 -9.77
CA LEU A 122 1.25 -1.06 -9.20
C LEU A 122 -0.06 -1.65 -9.72
N ASN A 123 -1.02 -0.84 -10.18
CA ASN A 123 -2.28 -1.32 -10.75
C ASN A 123 -2.17 -1.63 -12.25
N ASN A 124 -1.31 -0.93 -12.99
CA ASN A 124 -1.04 -1.23 -14.39
C ASN A 124 -0.05 -2.40 -14.56
N VAL A 125 1.00 -2.45 -13.73
CA VAL A 125 2.03 -3.50 -13.72
C VAL A 125 1.45 -4.84 -13.27
N THR A 126 0.55 -4.88 -12.27
CA THR A 126 -0.13 -6.15 -11.91
C THR A 126 -1.02 -6.67 -13.03
N VAL A 127 -1.69 -5.79 -13.79
CA VAL A 127 -2.52 -6.20 -14.93
C VAL A 127 -1.67 -6.70 -16.11
N GLU A 128 -0.54 -6.07 -16.40
CA GLU A 128 0.39 -6.53 -17.43
C GLU A 128 1.06 -7.85 -17.05
N GLN A 129 1.53 -8.00 -15.80
CA GLN A 129 2.10 -9.25 -15.31
C GLN A 129 1.06 -10.38 -15.25
N MET A 130 -0.18 -10.11 -14.84
CA MET A 130 -1.24 -11.13 -14.85
C MET A 130 -1.64 -11.58 -16.27
N LYS A 131 -1.44 -10.73 -17.29
CA LYS A 131 -1.58 -11.12 -18.71
C LYS A 131 -0.41 -11.99 -19.16
N GLU A 132 0.83 -11.63 -18.82
CA GLU A 132 2.03 -12.40 -19.17
C GLU A 132 2.01 -13.80 -18.53
N GLU A 133 1.48 -13.91 -17.31
CA GLU A 133 1.32 -15.17 -16.60
C GLU A 133 0.04 -15.95 -17.01
N GLY A 134 -0.78 -15.41 -17.94
CA GLY A 134 -1.97 -16.08 -18.45
C GLY A 134 -3.09 -16.29 -17.44
N LEU A 135 -3.06 -15.55 -16.32
CA LEU A 135 -4.02 -15.68 -15.21
C LEU A 135 -5.35 -14.99 -15.51
N ILE A 136 -5.36 -14.06 -16.46
CA ILE A 136 -6.56 -13.37 -16.97
C ILE A 136 -6.49 -13.26 -18.50
N ASN A 137 -7.56 -13.70 -19.17
CA ASN A 137 -7.76 -13.51 -20.61
C ASN A 137 -8.84 -12.45 -20.80
N ILE A 138 -8.47 -11.32 -21.41
CA ILE A 138 -9.39 -10.21 -21.74
C ILE A 138 -9.64 -10.17 -23.24
#